data_AF-A0A6B3H0H9-F1
#
_entry.id   AF-A0A6B3H0H9-F1
#
_cell.length_a   1.000
_cell.length_b   1.000
_cell.length_c   1.000
_cell.angle_alpha   90.00
_cell.angle_beta   90.00
_cell.angle_gamma   90.00
#
_symmetry.space_group_name_H-M   'P 1'
#
loop_
_entity.id
_entity.type
_entity.pdbx_description
1 polymer ?
#
loop_
_entity_poly.entity_id
_entity_poly.type
_entity_poly.pdbx_seq_one_letter_code
_entity_poly.pdbx_strand_id
1 'polypeptide(L)'
;VGRLLDWVAAHPWVVVVALALAVTGGVLWYRHRAAQFLRERESARALRYPVEQLDLLHHRAFEHAVRDLMFRDGCTDAVQVGGAGDHGAYVKATDPYGRRWVIQCKHRKAGSA
;
A
#
# COMPACT_ATOMS: atom_id res chain seq x y z
N VAL A 1 -25.64 -16.23 -33.49
CA VAL A 1 -24.18 -16.19 -33.72
C VAL A 1 -23.83 -15.71 -35.13
N GLY A 2 -24.37 -16.30 -36.21
CA GLY A 2 -24.07 -15.89 -37.60
C GLY A 2 -24.25 -14.40 -37.94
N ARG A 3 -25.42 -13.80 -37.65
CA ARG A 3 -25.68 -12.36 -37.92
C ARG A 3 -24.75 -11.38 -37.20
N LEU A 4 -24.18 -11.77 -36.06
CA LEU A 4 -23.26 -10.92 -35.30
C LEU A 4 -21.85 -10.95 -35.91
N LEU A 5 -21.44 -12.12 -36.41
CA LEU A 5 -20.15 -12.30 -37.08
C LEU A 5 -20.14 -11.61 -38.45
N ASP A 6 -21.24 -11.68 -39.21
CA ASP A 6 -21.37 -10.99 -40.50
C ASP A 6 -21.33 -9.45 -40.34
N TRP A 7 -21.95 -8.93 -39.28
CA TRP A 7 -21.96 -7.50 -38.98
C TRP A 7 -20.58 -6.99 -38.50
N VAL A 8 -19.87 -7.79 -37.69
CA VAL A 8 -18.49 -7.50 -37.27
C VAL A 8 -17.52 -7.58 -38.45
N ALA A 9 -17.70 -8.54 -39.37
CA ALA A 9 -16.93 -8.63 -40.60
C ALA A 9 -17.16 -7.42 -41.52
N ALA A 10 -18.38 -6.87 -41.53
CA ALA A 10 -18.70 -5.63 -42.25
C ALA A 10 -18.14 -4.35 -41.58
N HIS A 11 -17.85 -4.39 -40.27
CA HIS A 11 -17.37 -3.23 -39.50
C HIS A 11 -16.08 -3.55 -38.72
N PRO A 12 -14.96 -3.86 -39.40
CA PRO A 12 -13.69 -4.23 -38.75
C PRO A 12 -13.14 -3.10 -37.86
N TRP A 13 -13.51 -1.85 -38.13
CA TRP A 13 -13.14 -0.70 -37.32
C TRP A 13 -13.67 -0.77 -35.88
N VAL A 14 -14.81 -1.45 -35.63
CA VAL A 14 -15.37 -1.60 -34.28
C VAL A 14 -14.43 -2.42 -33.40
N VAL A 15 -13.81 -3.47 -33.96
CA VAL A 15 -12.82 -4.30 -33.25
C VAL A 15 -11.57 -3.49 -32.93
N VAL A 16 -11.11 -2.67 -33.88
CA VAL A 16 -9.94 -1.79 -33.71
C VAL A 16 -10.20 -0.75 -32.61
N VAL A 17 -11.38 -0.12 -32.61
CA VAL A 17 -11.77 0.87 -31.59
C VAL A 17 -11.90 0.20 -30.21
N ALA A 18 -12.52 -0.97 -30.12
CA ALA A 18 -12.64 -1.70 -28.87
C ALA A 18 -11.27 -2.10 -28.28
N LEU A 19 -10.35 -2.58 -29.13
CA LEU A 19 -8.98 -2.88 -28.72
C LEU A 19 -8.23 -1.62 -28.29
N ALA A 20 -8.35 -0.52 -29.03
CA ALA A 20 -7.71 0.74 -28.67
C ALA A 20 -8.21 1.27 -27.31
N LEU A 21 -9.51 1.17 -27.04
CA LEU A 21 -10.10 1.53 -25.74
C LEU A 21 -9.63 0.62 -24.61
N ALA A 22 -9.53 -0.70 -24.85
CA ALA A 22 -9.02 -1.65 -23.87
C ALA A 22 -7.55 -1.39 -23.54
N VAL A 23 -6.71 -1.11 -24.55
CA VAL A 23 -5.29 -0.80 -24.38
C VAL A 23 -5.12 0.53 -23.64
N THR A 24 -5.82 1.58 -24.06
CA THR A 24 -5.72 2.89 -23.40
C THR A 24 -6.22 2.82 -21.95
N GLY A 25 -7.33 2.14 -21.69
CA GLY A 25 -7.82 1.88 -20.33
C GLY A 25 -6.82 1.09 -19.49
N GLY A 26 -6.24 0.02 -20.04
CA GLY A 26 -5.22 -0.79 -19.36
C GLY A 26 -3.94 -0.02 -19.05
N VAL A 27 -3.46 0.81 -19.98
CA VAL A 27 -2.28 1.67 -19.79
C VAL A 27 -2.54 2.73 -18.73
N LEU A 28 -3.70 3.39 -18.76
CA LEU A 28 -4.07 4.37 -17.74
C LEU A 28 -4.19 3.74 -16.35
N TRP A 29 -4.82 2.57 -16.27
CA TRP A 29 -4.93 1.81 -15.01
C TRP A 29 -3.54 1.38 -14.50
N TYR A 30 -2.67 0.86 -15.37
CA TYR A 30 -1.31 0.48 -15.01
C TYR A 30 -0.49 1.69 -14.55
N ARG A 31 -0.57 2.82 -15.24
CA ARG A 31 0.11 4.06 -14.85
C ARG A 31 -0.42 4.60 -13.53
N HIS A 32 -1.73 4.54 -13.30
CA HIS A 32 -2.33 4.93 -12.03
C HIS A 32 -1.87 4.01 -10.89
N ARG A 33 -1.82 2.70 -11.12
CA ARG A 33 -1.33 1.70 -10.16
C ARG A 33 0.16 1.91 -9.86
N ALA A 34 0.98 2.13 -10.88
CA ALA A 34 2.42 2.37 -10.75
C ALA A 34 2.71 3.72 -10.06
N ALA A 35 1.91 4.75 -10.33
CA ALA A 35 2.02 6.05 -9.66
C ALA A 35 1.70 5.94 -8.15
N GLN A 36 0.82 5.02 -7.72
CA GLN A 36 0.60 4.76 -6.30
C GLN A 36 1.85 4.19 -5.63
N PHE A 37 2.51 3.19 -6.24
CA PHE A 37 3.74 2.60 -5.70
C PHE A 37 4.93 3.57 -5.63
N LEU A 38 5.08 4.46 -6.63
CA LEU A 38 6.15 5.45 -6.63
C LEU A 38 5.90 6.56 -5.59
N ARG A 39 4.64 7.01 -5.44
CA ARG A 39 4.24 7.98 -4.40
C ARG A 39 4.44 7.43 -2.99
N GLU A 40 4.21 6.14 -2.77
CA GLU A 40 4.49 5.48 -1.49
C GLU A 40 5.99 5.49 -1.16
N ARG A 41 6.88 5.29 -2.15
CA ARG A 41 8.34 5.34 -1.95
C ARG A 41 8.86 6.74 -1.65
N GLU A 42 8.32 7.76 -2.30
CA GLU A 42 8.64 9.16 -2.01
C GLU A 42 8.09 9.60 -0.65
N SER A 43 6.85 9.19 -0.32
CA SER A 43 6.21 9.50 0.96
C SER A 43 6.90 8.79 2.13
N ALA A 44 7.36 7.55 1.95
CA ALA A 44 8.12 6.83 2.96
C ALA A 44 9.41 7.57 3.31
N ARG A 45 10.17 8.06 2.32
CA ARG A 45 11.41 8.84 2.56
C ARG A 45 11.16 10.18 3.26
N ALA A 46 10.00 10.79 3.03
CA ALA A 46 9.59 12.03 3.68
C ALA A 46 8.83 11.81 5.00
N LEU A 47 8.59 10.57 5.41
CA LEU A 47 7.80 10.22 6.59
C LEU A 47 8.56 10.60 7.86
N ARG A 48 8.41 11.86 8.28
CA ARG A 48 8.79 12.35 9.59
C ARG A 48 7.49 12.61 10.33
N TYR A 49 7.19 11.78 11.32
CA TYR A 49 6.11 12.09 12.25
C TYR A 49 6.66 12.98 13.37
N PRO A 50 6.15 14.22 13.53
CA PRO A 50 6.31 14.96 14.77
C PRO A 50 5.78 14.13 15.93
N VAL A 51 6.42 14.23 17.10
CA VAL A 51 6.02 13.46 18.30
C VAL A 51 4.57 13.81 18.69
N GLU A 52 4.20 15.07 18.54
CA GLU A 52 2.86 15.59 18.81
C GLU A 52 1.81 14.95 17.89
N GLN A 53 2.18 14.66 16.64
CA GLN A 53 1.29 13.98 15.72
C GLN A 53 1.10 12.52 16.11
N LEU A 54 2.16 11.83 16.55
CA LEU A 54 2.07 10.45 17.04
C LEU A 54 1.14 10.35 18.27
N ASP A 55 1.23 11.31 19.19
CA ASP A 55 0.41 11.35 20.43
C ASP A 55 -1.10 11.54 20.17
N LEU A 56 -1.45 12.09 19.01
CA LEU A 56 -2.84 12.30 18.59
C LEU A 56 -3.42 11.08 17.86
N LEU A 57 -2.59 10.12 17.43
CA LEU A 57 -3.06 8.98 16.67
C LEU A 57 -3.92 8.04 17.54
N HIS A 58 -4.92 7.43 16.93
CA HIS A 58 -5.56 6.27 17.55
C HIS A 58 -4.58 5.08 17.60
N HIS A 59 -4.72 4.17 18.57
CA HIS A 59 -3.78 3.05 18.78
C HIS A 59 -3.45 2.26 17.49
N ARG A 60 -4.46 1.86 16.72
CA ARG A 60 -4.30 1.22 15.39
C ARG A 60 -3.52 2.08 14.39
N ALA A 61 -3.80 3.38 14.34
CA ALA A 61 -3.10 4.29 13.42
C ALA A 61 -1.64 4.48 13.83
N PHE A 62 -1.35 4.44 15.13
CA PHE A 62 0.02 4.44 15.65
C PHE A 62 0.79 3.17 15.22
N GLU A 63 0.17 1.99 15.28
CA GLU A 63 0.79 0.75 14.77
C GLU A 63 1.11 0.82 13.28
N HIS A 64 0.20 1.37 12.47
CA HIS A 64 0.44 1.59 11.05
C HIS A 64 1.57 2.60 10.81
N ALA A 65 1.65 3.69 11.59
CA ALA A 65 2.73 4.65 11.51
C ALA A 65 4.10 4.01 11.82
N VAL A 66 4.18 3.13 12.82
CA VAL A 66 5.41 2.37 13.14
C VAL A 66 5.80 1.42 12.01
N ARG A 67 4.85 0.72 11.40
CA ARG A 67 5.10 -0.10 10.19
C ARG A 67 5.69 0.74 9.07
N ASP A 68 5.12 1.92 8.82
CA ASP A 68 5.55 2.77 7.70
C ASP A 68 6.93 3.39 7.95
N LEU A 69 7.27 3.68 9.22
CA LEU A 69 8.64 4.05 9.63
C LEU A 69 9.64 2.91 9.39
N MET A 70 9.28 1.67 9.71
CA MET A 70 10.12 0.50 9.42
C MET A 70 10.34 0.33 7.91
N PHE A 71 9.30 0.52 7.11
CA PHE A 71 9.40 0.46 5.65
C PHE A 71 10.34 1.55 5.10
N ARG A 72 10.27 2.78 5.63
CA ARG A 72 11.20 3.88 5.31
C ARG A 72 12.64 3.51 5.64
N ASP A 73 12.86 2.90 6.80
CA ASP A 73 14.20 2.57 7.31
C ASP A 73 14.82 1.33 6.63
N GLY A 74 14.13 0.77 5.62
CA GLY A 74 14.63 -0.31 4.77
C GLY A 74 14.06 -1.69 5.10
N CYS A 75 13.18 -1.80 6.10
CA CYS A 75 12.50 -3.04 6.42
C CYS A 75 11.29 -3.24 5.49
N THR A 76 11.54 -3.69 4.25
CA THR A 76 10.54 -3.71 3.18
C THR A 76 9.40 -4.72 3.39
N ASP A 77 9.58 -5.68 4.29
CA ASP A 77 8.57 -6.69 4.67
C ASP A 77 7.82 -6.33 5.96
N ALA A 78 7.91 -5.06 6.40
CA ALA A 78 7.21 -4.58 7.58
C ALA A 78 5.69 -4.76 7.46
N VAL A 79 5.10 -5.50 8.41
CA VAL A 79 3.66 -5.80 8.46
C VAL A 79 3.10 -5.49 9.85
N GLN A 80 1.93 -4.84 9.87
CA GLN A 80 1.12 -4.72 11.08
C GLN A 80 0.37 -6.05 11.27
N VAL A 81 0.46 -6.61 12.47
CA VAL A 81 -0.12 -7.91 12.84
C VAL A 81 -1.15 -7.80 13.96
N GLY A 82 -1.42 -6.57 14.41
CA GLY A 82 -2.31 -6.26 15.54
C GLY A 82 -3.78 -6.64 15.31
N GLY A 83 -4.31 -7.50 16.18
CA GLY A 83 -5.66 -8.07 16.30
C GLY A 83 -6.00 -8.38 17.77
N ALA A 84 -7.09 -9.11 18.02
CA ALA A 84 -7.41 -9.57 19.36
C ALA A 84 -6.74 -10.94 19.59
N GLY A 85 -5.89 -11.05 20.62
CA GLY A 85 -5.19 -12.31 20.97
C GLY A 85 -3.73 -12.38 20.51
N ASP A 86 -3.18 -11.30 19.99
CA ASP A 86 -1.76 -11.25 19.63
C ASP A 86 -0.92 -11.20 20.91
N HIS A 87 0.15 -11.99 20.94
CA HIS A 87 1.08 -12.14 22.05
C HIS A 87 1.94 -10.87 22.34
N GLY A 88 1.33 -9.69 22.26
CA GLY A 88 1.99 -8.41 22.43
C GLY A 88 2.81 -7.95 21.22
N ALA A 89 2.64 -8.58 20.06
CA ALA A 89 3.32 -8.21 18.82
C ALA A 89 2.34 -7.44 17.91
N TYR A 90 2.63 -6.18 17.64
CA TYR A 90 1.77 -5.34 16.81
C TYR A 90 2.37 -5.08 15.42
N VAL A 91 3.70 -5.08 15.28
CA VAL A 91 4.40 -4.96 14.00
C VAL A 91 5.53 -6.00 13.92
N LYS A 92 5.73 -6.60 12.75
CA LYS A 92 6.86 -7.49 12.45
C LYS A 92 7.58 -6.99 11.22
N ALA A 93 8.91 -7.07 11.21
CA ALA A 93 9.71 -6.65 10.07
C ALA A 93 11.07 -7.38 10.05
N THR A 94 11.73 -7.38 8.91
CA THR A 94 13.11 -7.83 8.75
C THR A 94 13.94 -6.65 8.28
N ASP A 95 15.01 -6.34 9.01
CA ASP A 95 15.85 -5.20 8.64
C ASP A 95 16.75 -5.52 7.43
N PRO A 96 17.37 -4.50 6.81
CA PRO A 96 18.29 -4.70 5.68
C PRO A 96 19.49 -5.61 5.99
N TYR A 97 19.77 -5.88 7.26
CA TYR A 97 20.85 -6.74 7.74
C TYR A 97 20.37 -8.18 8.02
N GLY A 98 19.10 -8.49 7.75
CA GLY A 98 18.51 -9.81 7.92
C GLY A 98 18.04 -10.13 9.35
N ARG A 99 17.99 -9.14 10.25
CA ARG A 99 17.50 -9.34 11.63
C ARG A 99 15.99 -9.18 11.68
N ARG A 100 15.33 -10.05 12.45
CA ARG A 100 13.87 -10.03 12.60
C ARG A 100 13.46 -9.21 13.82
N TRP A 101 12.57 -8.26 13.58
CA TRP A 101 12.00 -7.36 14.58
C TRP A 101 10.56 -7.76 14.89
N VAL A 102 10.24 -7.79 16.18
CA VAL A 102 8.86 -7.90 16.68
C VAL A 102 8.65 -6.72 17.62
N ILE A 103 7.77 -5.82 17.22
CA ILE A 103 7.58 -4.54 17.91
C ILE A 103 6.23 -4.57 18.63
N GLN A 104 6.29 -4.32 19.93
CA GLN A 104 5.13 -4.01 20.73
C GLN A 104 4.87 -2.50 20.69
N CYS A 105 3.70 -2.08 20.20
CA CYS A 105 3.26 -0.70 20.26
C CYS A 105 2.32 -0.51 21.45
N LYS A 106 2.54 0.50 22.28
CA LYS A 106 1.56 0.92 23.30
C LYS A 106 1.39 2.43 23.20
N HIS A 107 0.23 2.85 22.71
CA HIS A 107 -0.09 4.26 22.61
C HIS A 107 -0.72 4.75 23.92
N ARG A 108 -0.05 5.67 24.62
CA ARG A 108 -0.54 6.30 25.86
C ARG A 108 -0.43 7.81 25.72
N LYS A 109 -1.46 8.54 26.13
CA LYS A 109 -1.38 10.01 26.20
C LYS A 109 -0.52 10.43 27.39
N ALA A 110 0.34 11.44 27.19
CA ALA A 110 1.17 12.06 28.22
C ALA A 110 2.12 11.11 28.99
N GLY A 111 2.50 9.97 28.40
CA GLY A 111 3.52 9.09 28.97
C GLY A 111 3.20 8.49 30.35
N SER A 112 1.95 8.51 30.81
CA SER A 112 1.61 7.97 32.14
C SER A 112 1.89 6.47 32.21
N ALA A 113 2.89 6.10 33.01
CA ALA A 113 3.38 4.74 33.24
C ALA A 113 2.33 3.81 33.84
#